data_AF-A0A6B3KMT2-F1
#
_entry.id   AF-A0A6B3KMT2-F1
#
_cell.length_a   1.000
_cell.length_b   1.000
_cell.length_c   1.000
_cell.angle_alpha   90.00
_cell.angle_beta   90.00
_cell.angle_gamma   90.00
#
_symmetry.space_group_name_H-M   'P 1'
#
loop_
_entity.id
_entity.type
_entity.pdbx_description
1 polymer ?
#
loop_
_entity_poly.entity_id
_entity_poly.type
_entity_poly.pdbx_seq_one_letter_code
_entity_poly.pdbx_strand_id
1 'polypeptide(L)'
;MLTLRRLPTSASNLHSYELVAIPKDLMETAAQGELEMKLSSKQTPRPGYCYVGNNGWAYLSEEKIYPKHLQFALYFDGGGERKLQIKHLKKNLCSVVATWQFESSTL
;
A
#
# COMPACT_ATOMS: atom_id res chain seq x y z
N MET A 1 7.80 5.45 9.22
CA MET A 1 8.35 4.57 8.15
C MET A 1 8.34 5.34 6.83
N LEU A 2 9.29 5.10 5.92
CA LEU A 2 9.34 5.78 4.63
C LEU A 2 8.91 4.85 3.49
N THR A 3 8.16 5.38 2.53
CA THR A 3 7.79 4.66 1.30
C THR A 3 8.01 5.55 0.07
N LEU A 4 8.66 5.01 -0.95
CA LEU A 4 8.84 5.68 -2.24
C LEU A 4 7.65 5.34 -3.14
N ARG A 5 7.04 6.36 -3.75
CA ARG A 5 5.90 6.20 -4.66
C ARG A 5 6.25 6.82 -6.01
N ARG A 6 6.05 6.07 -7.09
CA ARG A 6 6.04 6.63 -8.45
C ARG A 6 4.68 7.28 -8.70
N LEU A 7 4.69 8.52 -9.14
CA LEU A 7 3.49 9.27 -9.50
C LEU A 7 3.14 9.00 -10.97
N PRO A 8 1.84 8.92 -11.32
CA PRO A 8 1.43 8.80 -12.70
C PRO A 8 1.81 10.08 -13.47
N THR A 9 2.41 9.90 -14.64
CA THR A 9 2.78 10.97 -15.57
C THR A 9 2.14 10.71 -16.93
N SER A 10 1.76 11.77 -17.64
CA SER A 10 1.18 11.67 -18.99
C SER A 10 2.25 11.53 -20.08
N ALA A 11 3.43 12.13 -19.86
CA ALA A 11 4.57 12.03 -20.76
C ALA A 11 5.40 10.76 -20.48
N SER A 12 5.73 10.00 -21.53
CA SER A 12 6.42 8.72 -21.44
C SER A 12 7.88 8.83 -20.94
N ASN A 13 8.52 9.97 -21.21
CA ASN A 13 9.89 10.25 -20.77
C ASN A 13 9.95 10.93 -19.41
N LEU A 14 8.82 11.36 -18.84
CA LEU A 14 8.79 12.06 -17.57
C LEU A 14 8.59 11.09 -16.41
N HIS A 15 9.49 11.16 -15.44
CA HIS A 15 9.44 10.36 -14.22
C HIS A 15 9.23 11.26 -13.02
N SER A 16 8.25 10.92 -12.19
CA SER A 16 7.95 11.67 -10.96
C SER A 16 7.83 10.71 -9.79
N TYR A 17 8.47 11.06 -8.68
CA TYR A 17 8.51 10.27 -7.45
C TYR A 17 8.27 11.14 -6.22
N GLU A 18 7.68 10.55 -5.19
CA GLU A 18 7.57 11.14 -3.85
C GLU A 18 8.05 10.14 -2.79
N LEU A 19 8.76 10.65 -1.78
CA LEU A 19 9.06 9.93 -0.55
C LEU A 19 8.03 10.35 0.50
N VAL A 20 7.27 9.38 1.01
CA VAL A 20 6.22 9.61 1.97
C VAL A 20 6.60 9.00 3.32
N ALA A 21 6.55 9.81 4.37
CA ALA A 21 6.62 9.36 5.75
C ALA A 21 5.23 8.93 6.23
N ILE A 22 5.13 7.66 6.60
CA ILE A 22 3.96 7.07 7.23
C ILE A 22 4.15 7.20 8.76
N PRO A 23 3.20 7.86 9.46
CA PRO A 23 3.22 7.97 10.91
C PRO A 23 3.29 6.59 11.58
N LYS A 24 3.99 6.51 12.72
CA LYS A 24 4.19 5.24 13.43
C LYS A 24 2.87 4.72 14.01
N ASP A 25 2.11 5.60 14.64
CA ASP A 25 0.79 5.34 15.19
C ASP A 25 -0.19 4.81 14.13
N LEU A 26 -0.17 5.37 12.92
CA LEU A 26 -0.95 4.85 11.80
C LEU A 26 -0.57 3.39 11.49
N MET A 27 0.73 3.05 11.48
CA MET A 27 1.15 1.67 11.24
C MET A 27 0.77 0.72 12.38
N GLU A 28 0.80 1.19 13.63
CA GLU A 28 0.44 0.39 14.80
C GLU A 28 -1.03 -0.06 14.78
N THR A 29 -1.90 0.65 14.06
CA THR A 29 -3.30 0.22 13.84
C THR A 29 -3.44 -1.11 13.09
N ALA A 30 -2.38 -1.56 12.39
CA ALA A 30 -2.37 -2.89 11.77
C ALA A 30 -2.47 -4.04 12.78
N ALA A 31 -2.17 -3.80 14.07
CA ALA A 31 -2.37 -4.77 15.14
C ALA A 31 -3.85 -5.16 15.33
N GLN A 32 -4.78 -4.33 14.85
CA GLN A 32 -6.23 -4.56 14.88
C GLN A 32 -6.80 -4.83 13.49
N GLY A 33 -5.94 -5.02 12.48
CA GLY A 33 -6.37 -5.25 11.11
C GLY A 33 -6.93 -6.65 10.88
N GLU A 34 -7.77 -6.78 9.85
CA GLU A 34 -8.38 -8.07 9.45
C GLU A 34 -7.41 -8.84 8.55
N LEU A 35 -7.04 -10.05 8.95
CA LEU A 35 -6.13 -10.92 8.21
C LEU A 35 -6.90 -11.84 7.28
N GLU A 36 -6.54 -11.86 5.99
CA GLU A 36 -7.15 -12.71 4.98
C GLU A 36 -6.09 -13.44 4.15
N MET A 37 -6.18 -14.76 4.08
CA MET A 37 -5.43 -15.54 3.09
C MET A 37 -6.21 -15.61 1.78
N LYS A 38 -5.57 -15.29 0.65
CA LYS A 38 -6.21 -15.40 -0.67
C LYS A 38 -6.19 -16.84 -1.18
N LEU A 39 -7.09 -17.66 -0.64
CA LEU A 39 -7.17 -19.09 -0.96
C LEU A 39 -7.53 -19.38 -2.43
N SER A 40 -8.16 -18.45 -3.13
CA SER A 40 -8.45 -18.57 -4.57
C SER A 40 -7.29 -18.11 -5.47
N SER A 41 -6.19 -17.59 -4.91
CA SER A 41 -5.03 -17.17 -5.68
C SER A 41 -4.33 -18.38 -6.32
N LYS A 42 -3.88 -18.20 -7.57
CA LYS A 42 -3.04 -19.16 -8.28
C LYS A 42 -1.57 -19.08 -7.88
N GLN A 43 -1.18 -18.10 -7.07
CA GLN A 43 0.20 -17.94 -6.60
C GLN A 43 0.56 -19.00 -5.56
N THR A 44 1.81 -19.47 -5.62
CA THR A 44 2.36 -20.44 -4.67
C THR A 44 3.69 -19.92 -4.11
N PRO A 45 3.82 -19.76 -2.78
CA PRO A 45 2.75 -19.88 -1.79
C PRO A 45 1.71 -18.75 -1.91
N ARG A 46 0.54 -18.97 -1.31
CA ARG A 46 -0.61 -18.07 -1.43
C ARG A 46 -0.33 -16.77 -0.70
N PRO A 47 -0.71 -15.60 -1.26
CA PRO A 47 -0.51 -14.34 -0.58
C PRO A 47 -1.56 -14.15 0.52
N GLY A 48 -1.23 -13.27 1.46
CA GLY A 48 -2.14 -12.79 2.50
C GLY A 48 -2.32 -11.28 2.45
N TYR A 49 -3.35 -10.80 3.14
CA TYR A 49 -3.57 -9.38 3.39
C TYR A 49 -3.83 -9.12 4.87
N CYS A 50 -3.46 -7.94 5.34
CA CYS A 50 -3.99 -7.31 6.55
C CYS A 50 -4.68 -6.01 6.13
N TYR A 51 -5.99 -5.89 6.35
CA TYR A 51 -6.75 -4.69 5.99
C TYR A 51 -6.96 -3.80 7.20
N VAL A 52 -6.71 -2.51 7.03
CA VAL A 52 -6.89 -1.50 8.08
C VAL A 52 -7.86 -0.44 7.57
N GLY A 53 -9.04 -0.36 8.17
CA GLY A 53 -10.07 0.63 7.83
C GLY A 53 -9.94 1.92 8.65
N ASN A 54 -10.92 2.81 8.51
CA ASN A 54 -10.94 4.07 9.29
C ASN A 54 -11.01 3.77 10.81
N ASN A 55 -10.57 4.66 11.69
CA ASN A 55 -10.67 4.49 13.17
C ASN A 55 -10.18 3.14 13.73
N GLY A 56 -9.24 2.46 13.08
CA GLY A 56 -8.77 1.13 13.51
C GLY A 56 -9.78 0.00 13.34
N TRP A 57 -10.97 0.25 12.77
CA TRP A 57 -11.89 -0.83 12.42
C TRP A 57 -11.42 -1.53 11.15
N ALA A 58 -11.21 -2.84 11.23
CA ALA A 58 -11.27 -3.72 10.08
C ALA A 58 -12.62 -4.43 10.19
N TYR A 59 -13.60 -4.08 9.36
CA TYR A 59 -14.98 -4.50 9.63
C TYR A 59 -15.12 -6.00 9.42
N LEU A 60 -15.70 -6.63 10.43
CA LEU A 60 -16.44 -7.88 10.40
C LEU A 60 -17.84 -7.58 9.84
N SER A 61 -18.00 -7.55 8.52
CA SER A 61 -19.31 -7.76 7.91
C SER A 61 -19.12 -8.29 6.50
N GLU A 62 -20.16 -8.95 5.99
CA GLU A 62 -20.26 -9.58 4.68
C GLU A 62 -20.10 -8.61 3.49
N GLU A 63 -19.62 -7.39 3.73
CA GLU A 63 -19.38 -6.37 2.72
C GLU A 63 -18.03 -6.54 2.01
N LYS A 64 -18.07 -6.32 0.70
CA LYS A 64 -16.88 -6.29 -0.14
C LYS A 64 -15.95 -5.14 0.27
N ILE A 65 -14.68 -5.46 0.52
CA ILE A 65 -13.64 -4.45 0.80
C ILE A 65 -13.37 -3.61 -0.45
N TYR A 66 -13.55 -2.29 -0.34
CA TYR A 66 -13.18 -1.33 -1.37
C TYR A 66 -12.01 -0.46 -0.91
N PRO A 67 -11.05 -0.11 -1.79
CA PRO A 67 -9.89 0.72 -1.43
C PRO A 67 -10.22 2.04 -0.70
N LYS A 68 -11.38 2.66 -0.99
CA LYS A 68 -11.82 3.90 -0.33
C LYS A 68 -12.09 3.73 1.17
N HIS A 69 -12.42 2.53 1.63
CA HIS A 69 -12.69 2.23 3.05
C HIS A 69 -11.40 2.04 3.85
N LEU A 70 -10.29 1.73 3.19
CA LEU A 70 -9.02 1.43 3.83
C LEU A 70 -8.25 2.70 4.19
N GLN A 71 -7.58 2.71 5.33
CA GLN A 71 -6.45 3.59 5.58
C GLN A 71 -5.20 3.06 4.85
N PHE A 72 -4.98 1.75 4.90
CA PHE A 72 -4.01 1.02 4.10
C PHE A 72 -4.30 -0.49 4.16
N ALA A 73 -3.55 -1.27 3.41
CA ALA A 73 -3.46 -2.71 3.58
C ALA A 73 -2.00 -3.15 3.56
N LEU A 74 -1.66 -4.17 4.34
CA LEU A 74 -0.41 -4.90 4.20
C LEU A 74 -0.66 -6.08 3.28
N TYR A 75 0.14 -6.21 2.23
CA TYR A 75 0.15 -7.35 1.34
C TYR A 75 1.35 -8.22 1.67
N PHE A 76 1.07 -9.43 2.14
CA PHE A 76 2.07 -10.45 2.42
C PHE A 76 2.31 -11.22 1.12
N ASP A 77 3.35 -10.85 0.39
CA ASP A 77 3.73 -11.58 -0.81
C ASP A 77 4.33 -12.93 -0.42
N GLY A 78 3.63 -14.01 -0.75
CA GLY A 78 4.13 -15.36 -0.55
C GLY A 78 5.25 -15.72 -1.54
N GLY A 79 5.35 -15.03 -2.68
CA GLY A 79 6.27 -15.39 -3.77
C GLY A 79 7.76 -15.39 -3.40
N GLY A 80 8.62 -15.67 -4.38
CA GLY A 80 10.06 -15.86 -4.16
C GLY A 80 10.77 -14.70 -3.45
N GLU A 81 10.30 -13.46 -3.67
CA GLU A 81 10.88 -12.27 -3.03
C GLU A 81 10.45 -12.10 -1.56
N ARG A 82 9.35 -12.71 -1.12
CA ARG A 82 8.81 -12.66 0.26
C ARG A 82 8.76 -11.25 0.85
N LYS A 83 8.14 -10.32 0.13
CA LYS A 83 8.09 -8.90 0.50
C LYS A 83 6.77 -8.52 1.18
N LEU A 84 6.87 -7.72 2.23
CA LEU A 84 5.73 -6.97 2.76
C LEU A 84 5.55 -5.70 1.92
N GLN A 85 4.39 -5.55 1.30
CA GLN A 85 4.05 -4.33 0.56
C GLN A 85 2.91 -3.58 1.25
N ILE A 86 2.93 -2.25 1.16
CA ILE A 86 1.82 -1.42 1.62
C ILE A 86 0.98 -1.07 0.40
N LYS A 87 -0.31 -1.39 0.44
CA LYS A 87 -1.29 -1.14 -0.62
C LYS A 87 -2.33 -0.14 -0.13
N HIS A 88 -2.95 0.57 -1.07
CA HIS A 88 -4.09 1.47 -0.82
C HIS A 88 -3.86 2.50 0.30
N LEU A 89 -2.61 2.91 0.52
CA LEU A 89 -2.26 3.90 1.53
C LEU A 89 -2.94 5.25 1.25
N LYS A 90 -3.81 5.67 2.17
CA LYS A 90 -4.42 7.00 2.22
C LYS A 90 -3.36 8.05 2.49
N LYS A 91 -2.87 8.69 1.42
CA LYS A 91 -1.76 9.66 1.48
C LYS A 91 -2.05 10.86 2.38
N ASN A 92 -3.32 11.25 2.53
CA ASN A 92 -3.72 12.35 3.41
C ASN A 92 -3.51 12.05 4.90
N LEU A 93 -3.20 10.80 5.27
CA LEU A 93 -2.77 10.41 6.63
C LEU A 93 -1.25 10.38 6.78
N CYS A 94 -0.50 10.85 5.78
CA CYS A 94 0.95 10.79 5.73
C CYS A 94 1.55 12.15 5.38
N SER A 95 2.87 12.26 5.50
CA SER A 95 3.62 13.47 5.13
C SER A 95 4.51 13.20 3.92
N VAL A 96 4.48 14.09 2.93
CA VAL A 96 5.46 14.07 1.84
C VAL A 96 6.76 14.68 2.37
N VAL A 97 7.85 13.92 2.28
CA VAL A 97 9.19 14.31 2.76
C VAL A 97 10.02 14.91 1.65
N ALA A 98 9.93 14.35 0.45
CA ALA A 98 10.69 14.78 -0.71
C ALA A 98 9.98 14.39 -2.00
N THR A 99 10.28 15.12 -3.07
CA THR A 99 9.78 14.87 -4.42
C THR A 99 10.91 14.97 -5.42
N TRP A 100 10.90 14.12 -6.44
CA TRP A 100 11.84 14.16 -7.55
C TRP A 100 11.09 14.13 -8.87
N GLN A 101 11.62 14.85 -9.84
CA GLN A 101 11.15 14.82 -11.22
C GLN A 101 12.35 14.86 -12.15
N PHE A 102 12.40 13.96 -13.12
CA PHE A 102 13.45 13.93 -14.13
C PHE A 102 12.94 13.32 -15.44
N GLU A 103 13.59 13.67 -16.54
CA GLU A 103 13.31 13.12 -17.85
C GLU A 103 14.34 12.03 -18.19
N SER A 104 13.89 10.92 -18.75
CA SER A 104 14.80 9.96 -19.39
C SER A 104 15.05 10.38 -20.82
N SER A 105 16.32 10.43 -21.23
CA SER A 105 16.67 10.53 -22.65
C SER A 105 16.06 9.36 -23.41
N THR A 106 15.31 9.67 -24.48
CA THR A 106 15.02 8.69 -25.53
C THR A 106 16.33 8.37 -26.24
N LEU A 107 16.82 7.14 -26.09
CA LEU A 107 17.86 6.59 -26.97
C LEU A 107 17.30 6.39 -28.38
#